data_AF-A0A1V5CPA3-F1
#
_entry.id   AF-A0A1V5CPA3-F1
#
_cell.length_a   1.000
_cell.length_b   1.000
_cell.length_c   1.000
_cell.angle_alpha   90.00
_cell.angle_beta   90.00
_cell.angle_gamma   90.00
#
_symmetry.space_group_name_H-M   'P 1'
#
loop_
_entity.id
_entity.type
_entity.pdbx_description
1 polymer ?
#
loop_
_entity_poly.entity_id
_entity_poly.type
_entity_poly.pdbx_seq_one_letter_code
_entity_poly.pdbx_strand_id
1 'polypeptide(L)'
;MAGQQNITTELAYYSKMIKYREIPVHAERLLGLWLKTCTKILQEPEHVFIADVTESGELGCEDLWLFSRRYAVKIEQFIVNTDEIEIYGIERPIVHMLVKAIDYDFKDFDARSRLSVSLTLNKETQLMLLASQGNCPVLEAIISYLTEF
;
A
#
# COMPACT_ATOMS: atom_id res chain seq x y z
N MET A 1 -9.78 -5.18 19.31
CA MET A 1 -8.34 -5.46 19.28
C MET A 1 -7.98 -5.72 17.84
N ALA A 2 -7.54 -4.69 17.11
CA ALA A 2 -7.09 -4.89 15.73
C ALA A 2 -5.86 -5.79 15.78
N GLY A 3 -5.88 -6.90 15.04
CA GLY A 3 -4.71 -7.77 14.91
C GLY A 3 -3.53 -6.94 14.42
N GLN A 4 -2.34 -7.22 14.95
CA GLN A 4 -1.13 -6.50 14.61
C GLN A 4 -0.84 -6.72 13.11
N GLN A 5 -1.25 -5.77 12.28
CA GLN A 5 -1.05 -5.77 10.83
C GLN A 5 0.45 -5.72 10.55
N ASN A 6 0.93 -6.64 9.71
CA ASN A 6 2.29 -6.74 9.23
C ASN A 6 2.28 -7.41 7.85
N ILE A 7 3.44 -7.46 7.18
CA ILE A 7 3.54 -8.08 5.85
C ILE A 7 2.94 -9.49 5.76
N THR A 8 3.00 -10.31 6.81
CA THR A 8 2.41 -11.66 6.77
C THR A 8 0.88 -11.61 6.74
N THR A 9 0.26 -10.76 7.55
CA THR A 9 -1.21 -10.63 7.58
C THR A 9 -1.73 -9.95 6.32
N GLU A 10 -0.98 -9.00 5.78
CA GLU A 10 -1.29 -8.30 4.53
C GLU A 10 -1.21 -9.23 3.33
N LEU A 11 -0.18 -10.07 3.25
CA LEU A 11 -0.09 -11.11 2.23
C LEU A 11 -1.25 -12.09 2.32
N ALA A 12 -1.60 -12.54 3.52
CA ALA A 12 -2.75 -13.41 3.71
C ALA A 12 -4.08 -12.74 3.32
N TYR A 13 -4.21 -11.42 3.53
CA TYR A 13 -5.34 -10.62 3.09
C TYR A 13 -5.42 -10.57 1.55
N TYR A 14 -4.33 -10.23 0.87
CA TYR A 14 -4.31 -10.15 -0.59
C TYR A 14 -4.48 -11.52 -1.27
N SER A 15 -3.92 -12.61 -0.71
CA SER A 15 -4.19 -13.96 -1.20
C SER A 15 -5.68 -14.32 -1.14
N LYS A 16 -6.43 -13.83 -0.12
CA LYS A 16 -7.90 -14.01 -0.09
C LYS A 16 -8.58 -13.22 -1.20
N MET A 17 -8.25 -11.93 -1.38
CA MET A 17 -8.83 -11.10 -2.45
C MET A 17 -8.60 -11.69 -3.84
N ILE A 18 -7.39 -12.21 -4.09
CA ILE A 18 -7.06 -12.91 -5.34
C ILE A 18 -7.95 -14.15 -5.54
N LYS A 19 -8.19 -14.94 -4.48
CA LYS A 19 -9.07 -16.11 -4.52
C LYS A 19 -10.53 -15.73 -4.84
N TYR A 20 -11.00 -14.59 -4.33
CA TYR A 20 -12.33 -14.05 -4.63
C TYR A 20 -12.40 -13.34 -5.98
N ARG A 21 -11.30 -13.32 -6.75
CA ARG A 21 -11.15 -12.70 -8.08
C ARG A 21 -11.41 -11.19 -8.09
N GLU A 22 -11.18 -10.53 -6.97
CA GLU A 22 -11.16 -9.08 -6.87
C GLU A 22 -9.83 -8.52 -7.41
N ILE A 23 -8.76 -9.33 -7.36
CA ILE A 23 -7.44 -9.04 -7.91
C ILE A 23 -7.08 -10.14 -8.94
N PRO A 24 -6.40 -9.83 -10.08
CA PRO A 24 -5.98 -10.83 -11.05
C PRO A 24 -5.09 -11.95 -10.46
N VAL A 25 -5.31 -13.19 -10.89
CA VAL A 25 -4.60 -14.39 -10.35
C VAL A 25 -3.08 -14.31 -10.47
N HIS A 26 -2.57 -13.69 -11.53
CA HIS A 26 -1.12 -13.55 -11.73
C HIS A 26 -0.47 -12.51 -10.79
N ALA A 27 -1.26 -11.71 -10.07
CA ALA A 27 -0.76 -10.74 -9.09
C ALA A 27 0.04 -11.42 -7.98
N GLU A 28 -0.38 -12.61 -7.51
CA GLU A 28 0.33 -13.35 -6.45
C GLU A 28 1.76 -13.69 -6.86
N ARG A 29 1.94 -14.13 -8.12
CA ARG A 29 3.25 -14.43 -8.69
C ARG A 29 4.12 -13.18 -8.78
N LEU A 30 3.55 -12.07 -9.24
CA LEU A 30 4.27 -10.80 -9.39
C LEU A 30 4.64 -10.20 -8.05
N LEU A 31 3.74 -10.25 -7.07
CA LEU A 31 4.01 -9.85 -5.70
C LEU A 31 5.17 -10.66 -5.10
N GLY A 32 5.14 -11.99 -5.23
CA GLY A 32 6.23 -12.84 -4.76
C GLY A 32 7.56 -12.56 -5.47
N LEU A 33 7.53 -12.24 -6.77
CA LEU A 33 8.72 -11.84 -7.53
C LEU A 33 9.29 -10.53 -6.98
N TRP A 34 8.46 -9.50 -6.83
CA TRP A 34 8.90 -8.18 -6.36
C TRP A 34 9.41 -8.22 -4.93
N LEU A 35 8.74 -8.93 -4.02
CA LEU A 35 9.23 -9.12 -2.65
C LEU A 35 10.62 -9.77 -2.64
N LYS A 36 10.81 -10.81 -3.44
CA LYS A 36 12.12 -11.49 -3.55
C LYS A 36 13.18 -10.56 -4.15
N THR A 37 12.83 -9.77 -5.16
CA THR A 37 13.73 -8.82 -5.81
C THR A 37 14.13 -7.71 -4.83
N CYS A 38 13.16 -7.07 -4.18
CA CYS A 38 13.41 -6.03 -3.19
C CYS A 38 14.20 -6.55 -1.99
N THR A 39 13.93 -7.75 -1.49
CA THR A 39 14.71 -8.35 -0.38
C THR A 39 16.17 -8.65 -0.76
N LYS A 40 16.46 -8.83 -2.05
CA LYS A 40 17.84 -9.05 -2.53
C LYS A 40 18.60 -7.75 -2.75
N ILE A 41 17.92 -6.72 -3.26
CA ILE A 41 18.53 -5.43 -3.64
C ILE A 41 18.55 -4.48 -2.44
N LEU A 42 17.53 -4.57 -1.59
CA LEU A 42 17.29 -3.76 -0.41
C LEU A 42 17.19 -4.68 0.82
N GLN A 43 16.93 -4.08 1.98
CA GLN A 43 16.52 -4.84 3.16
C GLN A 43 15.08 -5.36 3.00
N GLU A 44 14.68 -6.33 3.81
CA GLU A 44 13.34 -6.93 3.75
C GLU A 44 12.24 -5.88 4.00
N PRO A 45 11.22 -5.77 3.12
CA PRO A 45 10.06 -4.93 3.37
C PRO A 45 9.27 -5.43 4.58
N GLU A 46 8.69 -4.50 5.34
CA GLU A 46 7.92 -4.79 6.55
C GLU A 46 6.41 -4.69 6.32
N HIS A 47 6.00 -3.99 5.25
CA HIS A 47 4.60 -3.87 4.83
C HIS A 47 4.45 -3.90 3.30
N VAL A 48 3.30 -4.37 2.84
CA VAL A 48 2.87 -4.40 1.44
C VAL A 48 1.49 -3.77 1.30
N PHE A 49 1.29 -3.02 0.23
CA PHE A 49 0.00 -2.44 -0.12
C PHE A 49 -0.26 -2.53 -1.61
N ILE A 50 -1.43 -3.04 -1.98
CA ILE A 50 -1.93 -2.96 -3.36
C ILE A 50 -2.94 -1.82 -3.38
N ALA A 51 -2.67 -0.77 -4.16
CA ALA A 51 -3.63 0.30 -4.38
C ALA A 51 -4.77 -0.24 -5.25
N ASP A 52 -5.96 -0.31 -4.66
CA ASP A 52 -7.17 -0.90 -5.27
C ASP A 52 -8.15 0.16 -5.79
N VAL A 53 -7.75 1.43 -5.75
CA VAL A 53 -8.53 2.58 -6.22
C VAL A 53 -7.64 3.45 -7.08
N THR A 54 -8.14 3.80 -8.26
CA THR A 54 -7.48 4.70 -9.20
C THR A 54 -7.59 6.16 -8.76
N GLU A 55 -6.80 7.07 -9.35
CA GLU A 55 -6.97 8.51 -9.14
C GLU A 55 -8.38 9.02 -9.52
N SER A 56 -9.04 8.38 -10.48
CA SER A 56 -10.42 8.69 -10.88
C SER A 56 -11.47 8.15 -9.90
N GLY A 57 -11.08 7.36 -8.91
CA GLY A 57 -11.96 6.77 -7.90
C GLY A 57 -12.60 5.43 -8.31
N GLU A 58 -12.20 4.88 -9.45
CA GLU A 58 -12.63 3.57 -9.93
C GLU A 58 -11.90 2.46 -9.18
N LEU A 59 -12.51 1.27 -9.09
CA LEU A 59 -11.83 0.11 -8.52
C LEU A 59 -10.86 -0.45 -9.56
N GLY A 60 -9.59 -0.52 -9.18
CA GLY A 60 -8.52 -0.99 -10.05
C GLY A 60 -7.29 -1.33 -9.23
N CYS A 61 -6.70 -2.50 -9.46
CA CYS A 61 -5.39 -2.84 -8.89
C CYS A 61 -4.31 -2.16 -9.72
N GLU A 62 -3.98 -0.92 -9.36
CA GLU A 62 -3.01 -0.13 -10.10
C GLU A 62 -1.61 -0.42 -9.59
N ASP A 63 -1.30 -0.01 -8.37
CA ASP A 63 0.09 0.02 -7.92
C ASP A 63 0.36 -1.01 -6.82
N LEU A 64 1.58 -1.54 -6.84
CA LEU A 64 2.15 -2.27 -5.72
C LEU A 64 3.12 -1.37 -4.97
N TRP A 65 2.89 -1.26 -3.68
CA TRP A 65 3.75 -0.53 -2.76
C TRP A 65 4.38 -1.49 -1.75
N LEU A 66 5.68 -1.32 -1.53
CA LEU A 66 6.44 -2.02 -0.49
C LEU A 66 7.06 -0.98 0.45
N PHE A 67 6.91 -1.17 1.75
CA PHE A 67 7.39 -0.21 2.74
C PHE A 67 8.35 -0.84 3.74
N SER A 68 9.34 -0.05 4.14
CA SER A 68 10.13 -0.25 5.36
C SER A 68 10.25 1.09 6.10
N ARG A 69 10.96 1.13 7.23
CA ARG A 69 11.25 2.38 7.95
C ARG A 69 12.17 3.32 7.17
N ARG A 70 12.87 2.82 6.16
CA ARG A 70 13.97 3.51 5.46
C ARG A 70 13.67 3.79 4.00
N TYR A 71 12.69 3.11 3.42
CA TYR A 71 12.35 3.27 2.02
C TYR A 71 10.88 2.93 1.75
N ALA A 72 10.38 3.46 0.63
CA ALA A 72 9.18 2.98 -0.04
C ALA A 72 9.54 2.59 -1.48
N VAL A 73 8.94 1.53 -2.00
CA VAL A 73 9.05 1.14 -3.42
C VAL A 73 7.66 1.19 -4.03
N LYS A 74 7.53 1.88 -5.17
CA LYS A 74 6.35 1.84 -6.03
C LYS A 74 6.66 1.01 -7.27
N ILE A 75 5.78 0.08 -7.58
CA ILE A 75 5.72 -0.58 -8.88
C ILE A 75 4.39 -0.16 -9.49
N GLU A 76 4.48 0.82 -10.39
CA GLU A 76 3.30 1.39 -11.04
C GLU A 76 2.68 0.37 -11.97
N GLN A 77 1.36 0.25 -11.94
CA GLN A 77 0.62 -0.68 -12.80
C GLN A 77 1.18 -2.11 -12.74
N PHE A 78 1.57 -2.61 -11.55
CA PHE A 78 2.41 -3.80 -11.38
C PHE A 78 1.86 -5.09 -12.02
N ILE A 79 0.57 -5.12 -12.34
CA ILE A 79 -0.12 -6.19 -13.07
C ILE A 79 0.27 -6.22 -14.56
N VAL A 80 0.39 -5.05 -15.19
CA VAL A 80 0.59 -4.88 -16.63
C VAL A 80 1.98 -4.34 -17.00
N ASN A 81 2.59 -3.53 -16.13
CA ASN A 81 3.93 -2.98 -16.27
C ASN A 81 4.84 -3.57 -15.18
N THR A 82 5.85 -4.33 -15.58
CA THR A 82 6.76 -5.01 -14.63
C THR A 82 8.23 -4.64 -14.85
N ASP A 83 8.50 -3.61 -15.64
CA ASP A 83 9.87 -3.30 -16.07
C ASP A 83 10.49 -2.15 -15.26
N GLU A 84 9.67 -1.38 -14.54
CA GLU A 84 10.09 -0.18 -13.82
C GLU A 84 9.69 -0.25 -12.34
N ILE A 85 10.58 0.26 -11.49
CA ILE A 85 10.31 0.47 -10.07
C ILE A 85 10.84 1.84 -9.66
N GLU A 86 10.07 2.53 -8.82
CA GLU A 86 10.51 3.76 -8.17
C GLU A 86 10.87 3.45 -6.72
N ILE A 87 12.04 3.92 -6.27
CA ILE A 87 12.51 3.71 -4.90
C ILE A 87 12.71 5.07 -4.25
N TYR A 88 12.01 5.29 -3.14
CA TYR A 88 12.06 6.52 -2.36
C TYR A 88 12.76 6.27 -1.03
N GLY A 89 13.78 7.07 -0.72
CA GLY A 89 14.38 7.10 0.61
C GLY A 89 13.46 7.80 1.61
N ILE A 90 13.26 7.17 2.77
CA ILE A 90 12.49 7.76 3.88
C ILE A 90 13.47 8.37 4.86
N GLU A 91 13.57 9.70 4.85
CA GLU A 91 14.28 10.44 5.87
C GLU A 91 13.34 10.65 7.07
N ARG A 92 13.79 10.28 8.26
CA ARG A 92 13.02 10.54 9.48
C ARG A 92 13.41 11.88 10.10
N PRO A 93 12.45 12.61 10.69
CA PRO A 93 11.01 12.30 10.80
C PRO A 93 10.23 12.56 9.50
N ILE A 94 9.07 11.90 9.31
CA ILE A 94 8.09 12.28 8.28
C ILE A 94 7.68 13.73 8.54
N VAL A 95 7.94 14.61 7.57
CA VAL A 95 7.82 16.06 7.77
C VAL A 95 6.39 16.57 7.62
N HIS A 96 5.57 15.89 6.82
CA HIS A 96 4.19 16.28 6.58
C HIS A 96 3.33 15.09 6.15
N MET A 97 2.09 15.04 6.62
CA MET A 97 1.09 14.03 6.27
C MET A 97 -0.29 14.69 6.21
N LEU A 98 -1.02 14.43 5.14
CA LEU A 98 -2.41 14.83 4.96
C LEU A 98 -3.26 13.59 4.69
N VAL A 99 -4.14 13.25 5.63
CA VAL A 99 -5.11 12.16 5.49
C VAL A 99 -6.47 12.77 5.15
N LYS A 100 -7.08 12.30 4.06
CA LYS A 100 -8.44 12.65 3.62
C LYS A 100 -9.29 11.40 3.61
N ALA A 101 -10.31 11.39 4.47
CA ALA A 101 -11.34 10.36 4.52
C ALA A 101 -12.61 10.91 3.84
N ILE A 102 -13.19 10.14 2.92
CA ILE A 102 -14.47 10.46 2.27
C ILE A 102 -15.41 9.30 2.56
N ASP A 103 -16.54 9.60 3.20
CA ASP A 103 -17.55 8.61 3.62
C ASP A 103 -16.97 7.40 4.38
N TYR A 104 -15.81 7.59 5.02
CA TYR A 104 -15.10 6.56 5.77
C TYR A 104 -15.32 6.80 7.27
N ASP A 105 -16.11 5.91 7.88
CA ASP A 105 -16.22 5.80 9.33
C ASP A 105 -15.41 4.56 9.78
N PHE A 106 -14.49 4.77 10.72
CA PHE A 106 -13.66 3.71 11.32
C PHE A 106 -14.49 2.60 12.02
N LYS A 107 -15.77 2.85 12.30
CA LYS A 107 -16.69 1.90 12.93
C LYS A 107 -17.69 1.26 11.97
N ASP A 108 -18.05 1.94 10.87
CA ASP A 108 -19.13 1.52 9.98
C ASP A 108 -18.89 2.04 8.55
N PHE A 109 -18.11 1.32 7.75
CA PHE A 109 -17.74 1.71 6.39
C PHE A 109 -18.62 1.00 5.36
N ASP A 110 -19.04 1.70 4.30
CA ASP A 110 -19.88 1.19 3.20
C ASP A 110 -19.11 1.15 1.86
N ALA A 111 -19.73 0.65 0.79
CA ALA A 111 -19.07 0.48 -0.51
C ALA A 111 -18.52 1.78 -1.12
N ARG A 112 -18.97 2.94 -0.64
CA ARG A 112 -18.54 4.28 -1.06
C ARG A 112 -17.36 4.79 -0.25
N SER A 113 -17.01 4.16 0.87
CA SER A 113 -15.92 4.62 1.72
C SER A 113 -14.60 4.61 0.96
N ARG A 114 -13.86 5.73 1.04
CA ARG A 114 -12.55 5.93 0.43
C ARG A 114 -11.61 6.60 1.41
N LEU A 115 -10.36 6.13 1.42
CA LEU A 115 -9.27 6.76 2.16
C LEU A 115 -8.19 7.20 1.18
N SER A 116 -7.83 8.48 1.24
CA SER A 116 -6.72 9.05 0.49
C SER A 116 -5.70 9.61 1.46
N VAL A 117 -4.43 9.26 1.25
CA VAL A 117 -3.32 9.70 2.10
C VAL A 117 -2.27 10.31 1.21
N SER A 118 -1.98 11.59 1.46
CA SER A 118 -0.82 12.26 0.88
C SER A 118 0.27 12.34 1.95
N LEU A 119 1.40 11.71 1.68
CA LEU A 119 2.53 11.61 2.60
C LEU A 119 3.74 12.34 2.02
N THR A 120 4.37 13.20 2.80
CA THR A 120 5.64 13.83 2.42
C THR A 120 6.77 13.16 3.20
N LEU A 121 7.52 12.28 2.53
CA LEU A 121 8.58 11.47 3.14
C LEU A 121 9.87 12.24 3.38
N ASN A 122 10.16 13.21 2.53
CA ASN A 122 11.29 14.12 2.60
C ASN A 122 10.89 15.43 1.88
N LYS A 123 11.77 16.43 1.81
CA LYS A 123 11.41 17.76 1.26
C LYS A 123 10.83 17.75 -0.16
N GLU A 124 11.14 16.72 -0.95
CA GLU A 124 10.82 16.67 -2.38
C GLU A 124 9.93 15.48 -2.76
N THR A 125 9.76 14.50 -1.87
CA THR A 125 9.01 13.28 -2.14
C THR A 125 7.63 13.35 -1.51
N GLN A 126 6.61 13.43 -2.35
CA GLN A 126 5.21 13.28 -1.98
C GLN A 126 4.66 12.00 -2.59
N LEU A 127 4.07 11.16 -1.75
CA LEU A 127 3.35 9.96 -2.17
C LEU A 127 1.85 10.17 -1.99
N MET A 128 1.04 9.61 -2.89
CA MET A 128 -0.41 9.51 -2.72
C MET A 128 -0.82 8.04 -2.71
N LEU A 129 -1.51 7.63 -1.66
CA LEU A 129 -2.06 6.28 -1.50
C LEU A 129 -3.58 6.38 -1.42
N LEU A 130 -4.26 5.56 -2.22
CA LEU A 130 -5.71 5.49 -2.29
C LEU A 130 -6.16 4.08 -1.92
N ALA A 131 -7.19 3.97 -1.08
CA ALA A 131 -7.76 2.71 -0.66
C ALA A 131 -9.28 2.73 -0.75
N SER A 132 -9.86 1.60 -1.17
CA SER A 132 -11.29 1.33 -1.04
C SER A 132 -11.62 0.83 0.37
N GLN A 133 -12.90 0.76 0.68
CA GLN A 133 -13.48 0.24 1.92
C GLN A 133 -12.71 -0.96 2.51
N GLY A 134 -12.48 -2.01 1.71
CA GLY A 134 -11.86 -3.24 2.19
C GLY A 134 -10.39 -3.09 2.57
N ASN A 135 -9.69 -2.14 1.94
CA ASN A 135 -8.24 -1.99 1.97
C ASN A 135 -7.79 -0.84 2.88
N CYS A 136 -8.72 0.02 3.30
CA CYS A 136 -8.45 1.11 4.25
C CYS A 136 -7.78 0.65 5.56
N PRO A 137 -8.14 -0.50 6.18
CA PRO A 137 -7.46 -0.98 7.38
C PRO A 137 -5.98 -1.35 7.16
N VAL A 138 -5.60 -1.76 5.94
CA VAL A 138 -4.20 -2.00 5.59
C VAL A 138 -3.46 -0.67 5.47
N LEU A 139 -4.06 0.30 4.77
CA LEU A 139 -3.49 1.63 4.63
C LEU A 139 -3.29 2.32 6.00
N GLU A 140 -4.25 2.20 6.92
CA GLU A 140 -4.14 2.73 8.29
C GLU A 140 -2.96 2.13 9.07
N ALA A 141 -2.74 0.82 8.93
CA ALA A 141 -1.62 0.14 9.58
C ALA A 141 -0.27 0.66 9.06
N ILE A 142 -0.17 0.86 7.75
CA ILE A 142 1.05 1.39 7.11
C ILE A 142 1.31 2.83 7.55
N ILE A 143 0.28 3.68 7.62
CA ILE A 143 0.40 5.05 8.14
C ILE A 143 0.94 5.03 9.57
N SER A 144 0.36 4.20 10.43
CA SER A 144 0.75 4.08 11.84
C SER A 144 2.20 3.61 11.94
N TYR A 145 2.56 2.57 11.20
CA TYR A 145 3.92 2.08 11.11
C TYR A 145 4.90 3.15 10.60
N LEU A 146 4.57 3.91 9.56
CA LEU A 146 5.48 4.93 9.03
C LEU A 146 5.72 6.07 10.02
N THR A 147 4.74 6.38 10.87
CA THR A 147 4.77 7.51 11.84
C THR A 147 5.24 7.18 13.24
N GLU A 148 5.28 5.91 13.63
CA GLU A 148 5.87 5.48 14.91
C GLU A 148 7.38 5.81 14.97
N PHE A 149 7.85 6.38 16.08
CA PHE A 149 9.25 6.77 16.30
C PHE A 149 10.05 5.70 17.04
#